data_AF-A0A419HV91-F1
#
_entry.id   AF-A0A419HV91-F1
#
_cell.length_a   1.000
_cell.length_b   1.000
_cell.length_c   1.000
_cell.angle_alpha   90.00
_cell.angle_beta   90.00
_cell.angle_gamma   90.00
#
_symmetry.space_group_name_H-M   'P 1'
#
loop_
_entity.id
_entity.type
_entity.pdbx_description
1 polymer ?
#
loop_
_entity_poly.entity_id
_entity_poly.type
_entity_poly.pdbx_seq_one_letter_code
_entity_poly.pdbx_strand_id
1 'polypeptide(L)'
;MASPPQSTKTSLRQHLLARARERWPQLTTVRVRHHGAFAYVTGELADGTTLPLFRLRYNGSASSWGFAIYRASHEDYENSILPSGYPFGTPQEALDCACGLYLNDHTAWRQPPTN
;
A
#
# COMPACT_ATOMS: atom_id res chain seq x y z
N MET A 1 20.78 1.67 4.82
CA MET A 1 19.60 1.02 5.42
C MET A 1 19.50 -0.41 4.90
N ALA A 2 19.19 -1.38 5.75
CA ALA A 2 19.11 -2.78 5.34
C ALA A 2 17.90 -3.03 4.43
N SER A 3 18.07 -3.86 3.40
CA SER A 3 16.93 -4.41 2.67
C SER A 3 16.27 -5.50 3.51
N PRO A 4 14.93 -5.62 3.52
CA PRO A 4 14.26 -6.70 4.23
C PRO A 4 14.73 -8.06 3.69
N PRO A 5 14.93 -9.07 4.55
CA PRO A 5 15.28 -10.42 4.11
C PRO A 5 14.17 -11.02 3.24
N GLN A 6 14.51 -12.00 2.40
CA GLN A 6 13.57 -12.59 1.44
C GLN A 6 12.34 -13.21 2.13
N SER A 7 12.53 -13.82 3.31
CA SER A 7 11.42 -14.33 4.14
C SER A 7 10.41 -13.24 4.47
N THR A 8 10.88 -12.07 4.92
CA THR A 8 10.03 -10.92 5.22
C THR A 8 9.31 -10.39 3.98
N LYS A 9 9.96 -10.36 2.81
CA LYS A 9 9.30 -9.96 1.55
C LYS A 9 8.17 -10.91 1.16
N THR A 10 8.40 -12.22 1.28
CA THR A 10 7.40 -13.25 0.99
C THR A 10 6.22 -13.17 1.95
N SER A 11 6.47 -13.11 3.26
CA SER A 11 5.40 -12.98 4.26
C SER A 11 4.59 -11.70 4.07
N LEU A 12 5.25 -10.57 3.80
CA LEU A 12 4.59 -9.29 3.48
C LEU A 12 3.59 -9.45 2.33
N ARG A 13 4.05 -10.02 1.20
CA ARG A 13 3.21 -10.25 0.03
C ARG A 13 2.03 -11.16 0.35
N GLN A 14 2.26 -12.26 1.08
CA GLN A 14 1.21 -13.20 1.47
C GLN A 14 0.14 -12.52 2.34
N HIS A 15 0.54 -11.75 3.35
CA HIS A 15 -0.39 -11.05 4.25
C HIS A 15 -1.23 -10.01 3.49
N LEU A 16 -0.62 -9.26 2.57
CA LEU A 16 -1.32 -8.28 1.74
C LEU A 16 -2.33 -8.95 0.80
N LEU A 17 -1.93 -10.02 0.13
CA LEU A 17 -2.83 -10.76 -0.78
C LEU A 17 -4.01 -11.38 -0.03
N ALA A 18 -3.76 -12.00 1.13
CA ALA A 18 -4.82 -12.59 1.95
C ALA A 18 -5.83 -11.53 2.40
N ARG A 19 -5.36 -10.39 2.93
CA ARG A 19 -6.22 -9.30 3.40
C ARG A 19 -6.99 -8.62 2.26
N ALA A 20 -6.35 -8.43 1.10
CA ALA A 20 -7.02 -7.91 -0.10
C ALA A 20 -8.19 -8.81 -0.51
N ARG A 21 -7.97 -10.13 -0.51
CA ARG A 21 -9.01 -11.09 -0.89
C ARG A 21 -10.15 -11.18 0.12
N GLU A 22 -9.85 -11.02 1.41
CA GLU A 22 -10.85 -11.08 2.49
C GLU A 22 -11.75 -9.83 2.52
N ARG A 23 -11.16 -8.64 2.33
CA ARG A 23 -11.84 -7.37 2.62
C ARG A 23 -12.08 -6.47 1.41
N TRP A 24 -11.35 -6.70 0.32
CA TRP A 24 -11.36 -5.86 -0.88
C TRP A 24 -11.56 -6.69 -2.15
N PRO A 25 -12.73 -7.31 -2.35
CA PRO A 25 -13.01 -8.15 -3.52
C PRO A 25 -12.94 -7.39 -4.85
N GLN A 26 -12.95 -6.05 -4.81
CA GLN A 26 -12.76 -5.17 -5.96
C GLN A 26 -11.32 -5.22 -6.52
N LEU A 27 -10.34 -5.58 -5.69
CA LEU A 27 -8.96 -5.80 -6.11
C LEU A 27 -8.81 -7.24 -6.59
N THR A 28 -8.50 -7.41 -7.87
CA THR A 28 -8.18 -8.72 -8.46
C THR A 28 -6.91 -9.28 -7.85
N THR A 29 -5.91 -8.41 -7.63
CA THR A 29 -4.64 -8.81 -6.99
C THR A 29 -3.89 -7.59 -6.46
N VAL A 30 -2.87 -7.85 -5.64
CA VAL A 30 -1.96 -6.84 -5.10
C VAL A 30 -0.53 -7.23 -5.47
N ARG A 31 0.19 -6.30 -6.12
CA ARG A 31 1.61 -6.48 -6.40
C ARG A 31 2.45 -5.68 -5.42
N VAL A 32 3.57 -6.29 -5.05
CA VAL A 32 4.57 -5.68 -4.18
C VAL A 32 5.90 -5.65 -4.91
N ARG A 33 6.47 -4.46 -5.10
CA ARG A 33 7.78 -4.24 -5.71
C ARG A 33 8.75 -3.74 -4.65
N HIS A 34 9.87 -4.42 -4.47
CA HIS A 34 10.88 -4.02 -3.50
C HIS A 34 12.00 -3.23 -4.18
N HIS A 35 12.41 -2.11 -3.56
CA HIS A 35 13.55 -1.31 -3.99
C HIS A 35 14.30 -0.80 -2.75
N GLY A 36 15.48 -1.39 -2.48
CA GLY A 36 16.23 -1.15 -1.25
C GLY A 36 15.41 -1.45 0.00
N ALA A 37 15.29 -0.45 0.88
CA ALA A 37 14.49 -0.54 2.10
C ALA A 37 12.98 -0.27 1.88
N PHE A 38 12.55 0.00 0.65
CA PHE A 38 11.15 0.34 0.35
C PHE A 38 10.44 -0.82 -0.34
N ALA A 39 9.15 -0.97 -0.04
CA ALA A 39 8.23 -1.87 -0.72
C ALA A 39 7.04 -1.05 -1.25
N TYR A 40 6.91 -1.00 -2.57
CA TYR A 40 5.85 -0.31 -3.29
C TYR A 40 4.70 -1.27 -3.52
N VAL A 41 3.51 -0.87 -3.12
CA VAL A 41 2.30 -1.70 -3.21
C VAL A 41 1.34 -1.09 -4.21
N THR A 42 0.93 -1.88 -5.20
CA THR A 42 -0.01 -1.51 -6.25
C THR A 42 -1.17 -2.49 -6.26
N GLY A 43 -2.40 -1.99 -6.35
CA GLY A 43 -3.60 -2.79 -6.55
C GLY A 43 -3.92 -2.92 -8.03
N GLU A 44 -4.40 -4.09 -8.45
CA GLU A 44 -4.94 -4.31 -9.78
C GLU A 44 -6.46 -4.52 -9.66
N LEU A 45 -7.24 -3.73 -10.42
CA LEU A 45 -8.69 -3.83 -10.51
C LEU A 45 -9.10 -4.88 -11.56
N ALA A 46 -10.38 -5.28 -11.53
CA ALA A 46 -10.95 -6.23 -12.49
C ALA A 46 -10.84 -5.80 -13.96
N ASP A 47 -10.80 -4.49 -14.21
CA ASP A 47 -10.64 -3.90 -15.53
C ASP A 47 -9.17 -3.94 -16.04
N GLY A 48 -8.24 -4.47 -15.24
CA GLY A 48 -6.80 -4.47 -15.56
C GLY A 48 -6.09 -3.16 -15.21
N THR A 49 -6.83 -2.15 -14.73
CA THR A 49 -6.25 -0.90 -14.24
C THR A 49 -5.40 -1.16 -13.00
N THR A 50 -4.14 -0.74 -13.06
CA THR A 50 -3.19 -0.86 -11.93
C THR A 50 -3.01 0.48 -11.26
N LEU A 51 -3.19 0.52 -9.94
CA LEU A 51 -3.22 1.73 -9.15
C LEU A 51 -2.17 1.65 -8.03
N PRO A 52 -1.22 2.59 -7.94
CA PRO A 52 -0.27 2.66 -6.83
C PRO A 52 -0.99 3.06 -5.54
N LEU A 53 -1.02 2.17 -4.54
CA LEU A 53 -1.79 2.39 -3.31
C LEU A 53 -0.96 3.08 -2.24
N PHE A 54 0.17 2.47 -1.88
CA PHE A 54 1.03 2.96 -0.80
C PHE A 54 2.44 2.39 -0.92
N ARG A 55 3.36 2.97 -0.14
CA ARG A 55 4.74 2.55 0.01
C ARG A 55 5.00 2.24 1.48
N LEU A 56 5.65 1.11 1.71
CA LEU A 56 6.14 0.69 3.01
C LEU A 56 7.65 0.89 3.10
N ARG A 57 8.13 1.42 4.21
CA ARG A 57 9.56 1.56 4.53
C ARG A 57 9.95 0.58 5.62
N TYR A 58 10.91 -0.29 5.32
CA TYR A 58 11.47 -1.22 6.29
C TYR A 58 12.33 -0.47 7.30
N ASN A 59 12.04 -0.65 8.60
CA ASN A 59 12.78 0.00 9.70
C ASN A 59 13.71 -0.96 10.46
N GLY A 60 13.79 -2.23 10.07
CA GLY A 60 14.50 -3.28 10.81
C GLY A 60 13.58 -4.33 11.45
N SER A 61 12.27 -4.06 11.53
CA SER A 61 11.27 -5.02 12.02
C SER A 61 10.34 -5.51 10.90
N ALA A 62 10.02 -6.81 10.91
CA ALA A 62 9.06 -7.40 9.97
C ALA A 62 7.59 -7.00 10.29
N SER A 63 7.33 -6.57 11.53
CA SER A 63 5.99 -6.22 12.01
C SER A 63 5.69 -4.72 11.98
N SER A 64 6.71 -3.88 11.78
CA SER A 64 6.58 -2.42 11.78
C SER A 64 7.18 -1.83 10.52
N TRP A 65 6.30 -1.36 9.64
CA TRP A 65 6.69 -0.70 8.40
C TRP A 65 6.24 0.74 8.44
N GLY A 66 7.13 1.67 8.06
CA GLY A 66 6.76 3.07 7.87
C GLY A 66 5.78 3.18 6.71
N PHE A 67 4.65 3.84 6.92
CA PHE A 67 3.57 3.94 5.94
C PHE A 67 3.62 5.26 5.19
N ALA A 68 3.53 5.19 3.87
CA ALA A 68 3.37 6.36 3.01
C ALA A 68 2.28 6.09 1.98
N ILE A 69 1.28 6.96 1.90
CA ILE A 69 0.15 6.83 0.99
C ILE A 69 0.46 7.49 -0.35
N TYR A 70 -0.01 6.91 -1.46
CA TYR A 70 0.22 7.47 -2.79
C TYR A 70 -0.81 8.55 -3.14
N ARG A 71 -0.42 9.82 -3.25
CA ARG A 71 -1.37 10.89 -3.59
C ARG A 71 -1.48 11.04 -5.11
N ALA A 72 -2.59 10.62 -5.70
CA ALA A 72 -2.84 10.75 -7.13
C ALA A 72 -2.74 12.20 -7.63
N SER A 73 -3.17 13.18 -6.84
CA SER A 73 -3.12 14.60 -7.21
C SER A 73 -1.71 15.19 -7.32
N HIS A 74 -0.71 14.57 -6.66
CA HIS A 74 0.68 15.02 -6.63
C HIS A 74 1.66 14.01 -7.23
N GLU A 75 1.16 12.85 -7.66
CA GLU A 75 1.95 11.73 -8.19
C GLU A 75 3.12 11.29 -7.28
N ASP A 76 2.95 11.44 -5.95
CA ASP A 76 4.01 11.21 -4.95
C ASP A 76 3.52 10.38 -3.74
N TYR A 77 4.48 9.80 -3.01
CA TYR A 77 4.26 9.05 -1.77
C TYR A 77 4.51 9.91 -0.52
N GLU A 78 3.44 10.32 0.15
CA GLU A 78 3.51 11.08 1.39
C GLU A 78 3.44 10.17 2.62
N ASN A 79 4.32 10.39 3.59
CA ASN A 79 4.27 9.66 4.86
C ASN A 79 2.95 9.95 5.57
N SER A 80 2.22 8.90 5.94
CA SER A 80 0.89 9.03 6.52
C SER A 80 0.80 8.26 7.84
N ILE A 81 -0.13 8.68 8.68
CA ILE A 81 -0.36 8.11 10.01
C ILE A 81 -1.49 7.08 9.88
N LEU A 82 -1.25 5.88 10.38
CA LEU A 82 -2.25 4.82 10.39
C LEU A 82 -3.37 5.13 11.41
N PRO A 83 -4.54 4.48 11.32
CA PRO A 83 -5.66 4.68 12.26
C PRO A 83 -5.26 4.46 13.72
N SER A 84 -4.22 3.66 13.98
CA SER A 84 -3.61 3.45 15.29
C SER A 84 -2.89 4.69 15.86
N GLY A 85 -2.76 5.78 15.11
CA GLY A 85 -2.08 7.01 15.52
C GLY A 85 -0.55 7.00 15.31
N TYR A 86 0.01 5.92 14.76
CA TYR A 86 1.44 5.78 14.50
C TYR A 86 1.78 5.88 13.01
N PRO A 87 2.95 6.44 12.64
CA PRO A 87 3.42 6.47 11.25
C PRO A 87 3.97 5.12 10.77
N PHE A 88 3.90 4.09 11.62
CA PHE A 88 4.32 2.73 11.33
C PHE A 88 3.28 1.74 11.85
N GLY A 89 3.16 0.60 11.17
CA GLY A 89 2.27 -0.46 11.62
C GLY A 89 2.36 -1.69 10.75
N THR A 90 1.30 -2.49 10.79
CA THR A 90 1.22 -3.75 10.03
C THR A 90 0.89 -3.47 8.57
N PRO A 91 1.36 -4.31 7.64
CA PRO A 91 1.04 -4.15 6.22
C PRO A 91 -0.46 -4.30 5.92
N GLN A 92 -1.19 -5.08 6.73
CA GLN A 92 -2.63 -5.26 6.58
C GLN A 92 -3.39 -4.00 6.96
N GLU A 93 -3.01 -3.34 8.05
CA GLU A 93 -3.61 -2.06 8.45
C GLU A 93 -3.34 -0.95 7.42
N ALA A 94 -2.12 -0.90 6.88
CA ALA A 94 -1.77 -0.02 5.77
C ALA A 94 -2.63 -0.26 4.53
N LEU A 95 -2.87 -1.52 4.17
CA LEU A 95 -3.75 -1.88 3.06
C LEU A 95 -5.18 -1.43 3.31
N ASP A 96 -5.73 -1.68 4.49
CA ASP A 96 -7.08 -1.24 4.84
C ASP A 96 -7.25 0.27 4.85
N CYS A 97 -6.25 1.00 5.35
CA CYS A 97 -6.26 2.45 5.33
C CYS A 97 -6.24 2.99 3.89
N ALA A 98 -5.31 2.51 3.06
CA ALA A 98 -5.19 2.94 1.67
C ALA A 98 -6.44 2.55 0.86
N CYS A 99 -6.86 1.30 0.90
CA CYS A 99 -8.07 0.85 0.20
C CYS A 99 -9.34 1.54 0.73
N GLY A 100 -9.41 1.81 2.04
CA GLY A 100 -10.52 2.57 2.63
C GLY A 100 -10.62 3.98 2.09
N LEU A 101 -9.49 4.65 1.82
CA LEU A 101 -9.48 5.97 1.19
C LEU A 101 -9.78 5.87 -0.31
N TYR A 102 -9.14 4.94 -1.01
CA TYR A 102 -9.12 4.88 -2.47
C TYR A 102 -10.29 4.13 -3.10
N LEU A 103 -10.80 3.08 -2.47
CA LEU A 103 -11.89 2.27 -3.01
C LEU A 103 -13.26 2.74 -2.49
N ASN A 104 -13.29 3.44 -1.34
CA ASN A 104 -14.51 4.07 -0.86
C ASN A 104 -14.75 5.42 -1.53
N ASP A 105 -13.68 6.14 -1.89
CA ASP A 105 -13.76 7.39 -2.63
C ASP A 105 -13.28 7.20 -4.08
N HIS A 106 -14.23 6.99 -4.99
CA HIS A 106 -13.94 6.84 -6.43
C HIS A 106 -13.36 8.12 -7.06
N THR A 107 -13.41 9.27 -6.37
CA THR A 107 -12.86 10.55 -6.85
C THR A 107 -11.38 10.72 -6.52
N ALA A 108 -10.85 9.97 -5.54
CA ALA A 108 -9.43 9.95 -5.19
C ALA A 108 -8.52 9.51 -6.36
N TRP A 109 -9.08 8.84 -7.38
CA TRP A 109 -8.38 8.45 -8.61
C TRP A 109 -8.87 9.20 -9.85
N ARG A 110 -9.98 9.94 -9.76
CA ARG A 110 -10.37 10.82 -10.86
C ARG A 110 -9.36 11.96 -10.85
N GLN A 111 -8.59 11.99 -11.93
CA GLN A 111 -7.48 12.90 -12.23
C GLN A 111 -7.64 14.29 -11.58
N PRO A 112 -6.55 14.94 -11.13
CA PRO A 112 -6.62 16.36 -10.80
C PRO A 112 -7.27 17.10 -11.99
N PRO A 113 -8.16 18.08 -11.76
CA PRO A 113 -8.72 18.85 -12.86
C PRO A 113 -7.55 19.46 -13.64
N THR A 114 -7.42 19.07 -14.91
CA THR A 114 -6.53 19.74 -15.85
C THR A 114 -6.99 21.19 -15.94
N ASN A 115 -6.21 22.11 -15.38
CA ASN A 115 -6.35 23.54 -15.60
C ASN A 115 -5.14 24.01 -16.39
#